data_AF-A0A954N428-F1
#
_entry.id   AF-A0A954N428-F1
#
_cell.length_a   1.000
_cell.length_b   1.000
_cell.length_c   1.000
_cell.angle_alpha   90.00
_cell.angle_beta   90.00
_cell.angle_gamma   90.00
#
_symmetry.space_group_name_H-M   'P 1'
#
loop_
_entity.id
_entity.type
_entity.pdbx_description
1 polymer ?
#
loop_
_entity_poly.entity_id
_entity_poly.type
_entity_poly.pdbx_seq_one_letter_code
_entity_poly.pdbx_strand_id
1 'polypeptide(L)'
;MSGDSETLESLWDYCTSANRLVPMPPQWNELYGMLKNTRQKSSGGWQPPLPLILTAWHHSKPIEKQLRYKEHLELAEVQGQLGEVGAFFRSLPEEQWCHFGESG
;
A
#
# COMPACT_ATOMS: atom_id res chain seq x y z
N MET A 1 -10.65 9.25 -24.72
CA MET A 1 -9.96 8.25 -23.87
C MET A 1 -10.63 8.37 -22.52
N SER A 2 -11.39 7.36 -22.14
CA SER A 2 -12.33 7.40 -21.03
C SER A 2 -11.61 7.72 -19.73
N GLY A 3 -12.13 8.72 -19.00
CA GLY A 3 -11.75 8.98 -17.63
C GLY A 3 -12.37 7.93 -16.72
N ASP A 4 -11.74 6.77 -16.64
CA ASP A 4 -12.00 5.83 -15.55
C ASP A 4 -11.38 6.43 -14.30
N SER A 5 -12.19 7.18 -13.54
CA SER A 5 -11.85 7.63 -12.21
C SER A 5 -11.51 6.39 -11.38
N GLU A 6 -10.22 6.16 -11.12
CA GLU A 6 -9.79 5.04 -10.31
C GLU A 6 -10.45 5.09 -8.94
N THR A 7 -11.14 4.02 -8.56
CA THR A 7 -11.76 3.86 -7.24
C THR A 7 -10.91 2.99 -6.35
N LEU A 8 -11.03 3.15 -5.03
CA LEU A 8 -10.35 2.30 -4.07
C LEU A 8 -10.65 0.82 -4.32
N GLU A 9 -11.90 0.47 -4.63
CA GLU A 9 -12.32 -0.90 -4.96
C GLU A 9 -11.57 -1.44 -6.18
N SER A 10 -11.57 -0.72 -7.30
CA SER A 10 -10.89 -1.15 -8.53
C SER A 10 -9.37 -1.32 -8.35
N LEU A 11 -8.76 -0.42 -7.57
CA LEU A 11 -7.34 -0.48 -7.26
C LEU A 11 -7.03 -1.64 -6.30
N TRP A 12 -7.88 -1.84 -5.30
CA TRP A 12 -7.75 -2.92 -4.34
C TRP A 12 -7.85 -4.29 -5.01
N ASP A 13 -8.80 -4.45 -5.92
CA ASP A 13 -8.96 -5.67 -6.71
C ASP A 13 -7.70 -5.96 -7.54
N TYR A 14 -7.12 -4.93 -8.18
CA TYR A 14 -5.83 -5.07 -8.87
C TYR A 14 -4.71 -5.49 -7.91
N CYS A 15 -4.59 -4.82 -6.76
CA CYS A 15 -3.51 -5.05 -5.79
C CYS A 15 -3.61 -6.39 -5.07
N THR A 16 -4.79 -7.01 -5.04
CA THR A 16 -5.02 -8.33 -4.41
C THR A 16 -5.22 -9.45 -5.42
N SER A 17 -5.26 -9.11 -6.71
CA SER A 17 -5.25 -10.09 -7.80
C SER A 17 -3.99 -10.96 -7.76
N ALA A 18 -4.02 -12.11 -8.44
CA ALA A 18 -2.89 -13.04 -8.51
C ALA A 18 -2.34 -13.48 -7.14
N ASN A 19 -3.17 -13.43 -6.07
CA ASN A 19 -2.77 -13.79 -4.71
C ASN A 19 -1.73 -12.84 -4.09
N ARG A 20 -1.64 -11.61 -4.60
CA ARG A 20 -0.81 -10.53 -4.03
C ARG A 20 -1.38 -10.11 -2.67
N LEU A 21 -0.47 -9.93 -1.72
CA LEU A 21 -0.77 -9.51 -0.35
C LEU A 21 -0.55 -8.00 -0.19
N VAL A 22 0.69 -7.56 -0.46
CA VAL A 22 1.18 -6.18 -0.37
C VAL A 22 2.39 -6.04 -1.32
N PRO A 23 2.76 -4.83 -1.74
CA PRO A 23 4.05 -4.61 -2.39
C PRO A 23 5.21 -4.99 -1.45
N MET A 24 6.34 -5.39 -2.02
CA MET A 24 7.57 -5.68 -1.27
C MET A 24 8.03 -4.47 -0.44
N PRO A 25 8.77 -4.67 0.67
CA PRO A 25 9.10 -3.59 1.60
C PRO A 25 9.66 -2.29 0.98
N PRO A 26 10.56 -2.33 -0.03
CA PRO A 26 11.04 -1.11 -0.68
C PRO A 26 9.93 -0.33 -1.39
N GLN A 27 9.07 -1.04 -2.14
CA GLN A 27 7.96 -0.47 -2.89
C GLN A 27 6.84 0.04 -1.96
N TRP A 28 6.62 -0.65 -0.84
CA TRP A 28 5.67 -0.18 0.16
C TRP A 28 6.17 1.11 0.85
N ASN A 29 7.47 1.24 1.06
CA ASN A 29 8.05 2.48 1.57
C ASN A 29 7.95 3.63 0.55
N GLU A 30 8.14 3.34 -0.74
CA GLU A 30 7.97 4.31 -1.82
C GLU A 30 6.52 4.81 -1.90
N LEU A 31 5.54 3.90 -1.87
CA LEU A 31 4.12 4.24 -1.77
C LEU A 31 3.87 5.21 -0.61
N TYR A 32 4.39 4.92 0.58
CA TYR A 32 4.19 5.78 1.74
C TYR A 32 4.79 7.17 1.56
N GLY A 33 5.95 7.26 0.88
CA GLY A 33 6.56 8.53 0.50
C GLY A 33 5.73 9.35 -0.50
N MET A 34 4.90 8.70 -1.31
CA MET A 34 3.99 9.37 -2.25
C MET A 34 2.72 9.93 -1.57
N LEU A 35 2.32 9.40 -0.42
CA LEU A 35 1.13 9.85 0.30
C LEU A 35 1.31 11.29 0.82
N LYS A 36 0.36 12.17 0.53
CA LYS A 36 0.35 13.53 1.07
C LYS A 36 -0.16 13.50 2.52
N ASN A 37 0.05 14.61 3.23
CA ASN A 37 -0.41 14.82 4.61
C ASN A 37 -0.03 13.72 5.61
N THR A 38 1.06 12.99 5.36
CA THR A 38 1.69 12.13 6.36
C THR A 38 2.27 13.03 7.44
N ARG A 39 1.86 12.81 8.70
CA ARG A 39 2.30 13.66 9.81
C ARG A 39 2.65 12.85 11.04
N GLN A 40 3.65 13.32 11.77
CA GLN A 40 3.94 12.81 13.10
C GLN A 40 2.94 13.39 14.10
N LYS A 41 2.34 12.53 14.92
CA LYS A 41 1.42 12.94 15.99
C LYS A 41 2.21 13.50 17.17
N SER A 42 1.63 14.46 17.90
CA SER A 42 2.23 15.04 19.11
C SER A 42 2.45 14.01 20.23
N SER A 43 1.63 12.96 20.27
CA SER A 43 1.78 11.82 21.18
C SER A 43 2.86 10.81 20.76
N GLY A 44 3.56 11.05 19.65
CA GLY A 44 4.41 10.09 18.98
C GLY A 44 3.67 9.24 17.93
N GLY A 45 4.44 8.62 17.04
CA GLY A 45 3.95 7.84 15.89
C GLY A 45 3.48 8.70 14.71
N TRP A 46 3.10 8.04 13.62
CA TRP A 46 2.70 8.68 12.35
C TRP A 46 1.20 8.48 12.06
N GLN A 47 0.63 9.39 11.28
CA GLN A 47 -0.70 9.28 10.69
C GLN A 47 -0.58 9.49 9.16
N PRO A 48 -0.85 8.47 8.32
CA PRO A 48 -1.19 7.10 8.70
C PRO A 48 0.05 6.41 9.32
N PRO A 49 -0.13 5.27 10.03
CA PRO A 49 1.00 4.57 10.63
C PRO A 49 2.04 4.19 9.57
N LEU A 50 3.31 4.08 9.95
CA LEU A 50 4.36 3.70 9.00
C LEU A 50 4.11 2.31 8.38
N PRO A 51 4.65 2.04 7.18
CA PRO A 51 4.68 0.70 6.60
C PRO A 51 5.30 -0.32 7.56
N LEU A 52 4.80 -1.55 7.55
CA LEU A 52 5.37 -2.64 8.37
C LEU A 52 6.60 -3.23 7.69
N ILE A 53 7.66 -2.43 7.60
CA ILE A 53 8.92 -2.78 6.93
C ILE A 53 10.01 -3.15 7.96
N LEU A 54 11.12 -3.76 7.49
CA LEU A 54 12.26 -4.19 8.31
C LEU A 54 11.84 -5.23 9.37
N THR A 55 12.15 -5.01 10.66
CA THR A 55 11.77 -5.93 11.73
C THR A 55 10.26 -6.14 11.83
N ALA A 56 9.46 -5.10 11.57
CA ALA A 56 8.01 -5.21 11.59
C ALA A 56 7.48 -6.11 10.45
N TRP A 57 8.23 -6.25 9.36
CA TRP A 57 7.88 -7.13 8.25
C TRP A 57 7.87 -8.60 8.68
N HIS A 58 8.91 -9.06 9.38
CA HIS A 58 9.03 -10.45 9.82
C HIS A 58 8.12 -10.79 11.02
N HIS A 59 7.74 -9.79 11.82
CA HIS A 59 6.91 -10.00 13.02
C HIS A 59 5.41 -9.84 12.76
N SER A 60 4.99 -9.31 11.60
CA SER A 60 3.59 -9.11 11.25
C SER A 60 3.01 -10.28 10.47
N LYS A 61 1.79 -10.66 10.83
CA LYS A 61 0.97 -11.63 10.09
C LYS A 61 0.50 -11.03 8.77
N PRO A 62 0.20 -11.87 7.75
CA PRO A 62 -0.32 -11.39 6.47
C PRO A 62 -1.51 -10.44 6.62
N ILE A 63 -2.47 -10.76 7.49
CA ILE A 63 -3.65 -9.90 7.73
C ILE A 63 -3.27 -8.50 8.27
N GLU A 64 -2.25 -8.40 9.11
CA GLU A 64 -1.78 -7.12 9.66
C GLU A 64 -1.12 -6.27 8.56
N LYS A 65 -0.38 -6.91 7.66
CA LYS A 65 0.20 -6.26 6.49
C LYS A 65 -0.89 -5.72 5.56
N GLN A 66 -1.88 -6.55 5.25
CA GLN A 66 -2.98 -6.20 4.36
C GLN A 66 -3.85 -5.06 4.93
N LEU A 67 -4.15 -5.09 6.24
CA LEU A 67 -4.88 -4.01 6.90
C LEU A 67 -4.12 -2.68 6.84
N ARG A 68 -2.83 -2.67 7.20
CA ARG A 68 -2.00 -1.45 7.10
C ARG A 68 -1.92 -0.92 5.68
N TYR A 69 -1.78 -1.83 4.71
CA TYR A 69 -1.73 -1.47 3.31
C TYR A 69 -3.04 -0.85 2.83
N LYS A 70 -4.18 -1.42 3.23
CA LYS A 70 -5.50 -0.84 2.93
C LYS A 70 -5.69 0.55 3.54
N GLU A 71 -5.26 0.78 4.79
CA GLU A 71 -5.31 2.12 5.42
C GLU A 71 -4.55 3.17 4.59
N HIS A 72 -3.45 2.80 3.93
CA HIS A 72 -2.69 3.71 3.07
C HIS A 72 -3.45 4.05 1.79
N LEU A 73 -4.16 3.08 1.21
CA LEU A 73 -4.97 3.31 0.00
C LEU A 73 -6.23 4.11 0.30
N GLU A 74 -6.88 3.86 1.43
CA GLU A 74 -7.99 4.67 1.93
C GLU A 74 -7.55 6.13 2.13
N LEU A 75 -6.33 6.36 2.63
CA LEU A 75 -5.80 7.71 2.71
C LEU A 75 -5.55 8.32 1.33
N ALA A 76 -5.00 7.55 0.39
CA ALA A 76 -4.82 8.02 -0.99
C ALA A 76 -6.17 8.40 -1.63
N GLU A 77 -7.23 7.65 -1.37
CA GLU A 77 -8.60 7.97 -1.80
C GLU A 77 -9.08 9.30 -1.23
N VAL A 78 -9.01 9.48 0.09
CA VAL A 78 -9.41 10.73 0.77
C VAL A 78 -8.63 11.94 0.22
N GLN A 79 -7.41 11.73 -0.27
CA GLN A 79 -6.54 12.77 -0.81
C GLN A 79 -6.61 12.92 -2.34
N GLY A 80 -7.45 12.13 -3.02
CA GLY A 80 -7.57 12.16 -4.47
C GLY A 80 -6.29 11.71 -5.21
N GLN A 81 -5.47 10.85 -4.58
CA GLN A 81 -4.20 10.36 -5.10
C GLN A 81 -4.29 8.96 -5.72
N LEU A 82 -5.48 8.35 -5.78
CA LEU A 82 -5.63 6.99 -6.32
C LEU A 82 -5.03 6.85 -7.72
N GLY A 83 -5.27 7.78 -8.64
CA GLY A 83 -4.69 7.70 -9.99
C GLY A 83 -3.16 7.67 -10.03
N GLU A 84 -2.48 8.40 -9.13
CA GLU A 84 -1.02 8.43 -9.03
C GLU A 84 -0.48 7.12 -8.42
N VAL A 85 -1.12 6.67 -7.34
CA VAL A 85 -0.80 5.41 -6.65
C VAL A 85 -1.08 4.20 -7.57
N GLY A 86 -2.14 4.25 -8.34
CA GLY A 86 -2.51 3.25 -9.33
C GLY A 86 -1.53 3.14 -10.49
N ALA A 87 -1.05 4.26 -11.00
CA ALA A 87 -0.01 4.27 -12.01
C ALA A 87 1.28 3.62 -11.47
N PHE A 88 1.65 3.92 -10.22
CA PHE A 88 2.77 3.30 -9.54
C PHE A 88 2.61 1.78 -9.44
N PHE A 89 1.51 1.26 -8.89
CA PHE A 89 1.32 -0.19 -8.76
C PHE A 89 1.24 -0.94 -10.10
N ARG A 90 0.72 -0.30 -11.15
CA ARG A 90 0.72 -0.90 -12.49
C ARG A 90 2.09 -0.91 -13.16
N SER A 91 3.03 -0.10 -12.66
CA SER A 91 4.42 -0.13 -13.10
C SER A 91 5.26 -1.20 -12.40
N LEU A 92 4.79 -1.75 -11.26
CA LEU A 92 5.53 -2.74 -10.50
C LEU A 92 5.47 -4.13 -11.19
N PRO A 93 6.61 -4.76 -11.49
CA PRO A 93 6.63 -6.16 -11.93
C PRO A 93 6.20 -7.10 -10.80
N GLU A 94 5.75 -8.31 -11.15
CA GLU A 94 5.20 -9.28 -10.18
C GLU A 94 6.19 -9.62 -9.05
N GLU A 95 7.49 -9.66 -9.34
CA GLU A 95 8.56 -9.92 -8.37
C GLU A 95 8.68 -8.85 -7.25
N GLN A 96 8.04 -7.70 -7.44
CA GLN A 96 7.99 -6.63 -6.45
C GLN A 96 6.71 -6.67 -5.61
N TRP A 97 5.93 -7.72 -5.72
CA TRP A 97 4.80 -8.03 -4.86
C TRP A 97 5.15 -9.19 -3.94
N CYS A 98 4.62 -9.15 -2.72
CA CYS A 98 4.63 -10.28 -1.81
C CYS A 98 3.30 -11.03 -1.96
N HIS A 99 3.34 -12.36 -2.02
CA HIS A 99 2.15 -13.19 -2.20
C HIS A 99 1.78 -13.98 -0.94
N PHE A 100 0.50 -14.36 -0.81
CA PHE A 100 0.11 -15.27 0.26
C PHE A 100 0.81 -16.63 0.08
N GLY A 101 1.45 -17.12 1.16
CA GLY A 101 2.17 -18.40 1.16
C GLY A 101 3.67 -18.27 0.90
N GLU A 102 4.15 -17.09 0.51
CA GLU A 102 5.58 -16.79 0.51
C GLU A 102 6.01 -16.44 1.93
N SER A 103 6.65 -17.42 2.58
CA SER A 103 7.27 -17.26 3.89
C SER A 103 8.50 -16.39 3.76
N GLY A 104 8.35 -15.08 4.00
CA GLY A 104 9.48 -14.18 4.29
C GLY A 104 10.04 -14.38 5.70
#